data_AF-A0AAN4TC29-F1
#
_entry.id   AF-A0AAN4TC29-F1
#
_cell.length_a   1.000
_cell.length_b   1.000
_cell.length_c   1.000
_cell.angle_alpha   90.00
_cell.angle_beta   90.00
_cell.angle_gamma   90.00
#
_symmetry.space_group_name_H-M   'P 1'
#
loop_
_entity.id
_entity.type
_entity.pdbx_description
1 polymer ?
#
loop_
_entity_poly.entity_id
_entity_poly.type
_entity_poly.pdbx_seq_one_letter_code
_entity_poly.pdbx_strand_id
1 'polypeptide(L)'
;MKLAFTLLVLALTPSVAVGAPLQQRPQALLKKFTSLVVFGDSYTDNGVRSYKPPVAAESTKRSTGGRVWPSYIRQYIGANIYDYAWSGAVCDAVIANTVRNGVKQNQIPAFLEDNGYVSNTTGQPALVNPPDETAYAIWIGTNDIGYGGFLTEVQPAGMRLTYMTDCVYAQLDRLYAIGARAFVLMNTAPLDLTPLYALPQNGGSLSAQYWTDKAAYDSNITRSSEKMRQYVTMVNAVYDHQTPYDVVVANRYPHSRFAVYDVHALMTDIWANPSHYLNGTAPYNVSSSVYRCGSSCASNAVRDSYLWYDDLHPSEQTDRIIAREFIDIVKGKTWILIHAILSRSTPSSSLPWLRYDLYKVTNLSDNVTVPLTETAILPLEDMFRASYNEIEYLKVYFSHIESPPIQQRFEADLLHPIEEFQALVTREYTLLFKDAFPHRINEAAGLQESQRARAREGVTRLLRKLDMLNETITAWAYQTVMVDLRQGDARENILTQGEAIWARRFRSIKEAIDAVLGQFSYHGHHLQYVGSLSHGIRGHHKGTTVINLDDFDVDLFVAHAEEWRRHLPVIREQFPDNFSNGKIHPLGTHMHELQNLSYAVGHALAANLPGRVKKSRRFIGNTEIVLREIGAY
;
A
#
# COMPACT_ATOMS: atom_id res chain seq x y z
N MET A 1 77.00 13.29 16.62
CA MET A 1 76.14 13.67 15.48
C MET A 1 75.53 12.40 14.91
N LYS A 2 74.20 12.39 14.75
CA LYS A 2 73.41 11.58 13.81
C LYS A 2 73.20 10.07 14.03
N LEU A 3 71.89 9.76 14.06
CA LEU A 3 71.16 8.62 13.49
C LEU A 3 71.19 7.26 14.20
N ALA A 4 70.01 6.83 14.67
CA ALA A 4 69.53 5.45 14.54
C ALA A 4 68.00 5.44 14.41
N PHE A 5 67.53 4.71 13.40
CA PHE A 5 66.14 4.40 13.07
C PHE A 5 65.50 3.53 14.16
N THR A 6 64.20 3.72 14.43
CA THR A 6 63.36 2.67 15.03
C THR A 6 61.96 2.72 14.43
N LEU A 7 61.52 1.58 13.90
CA LEU A 7 60.22 1.31 13.30
C LEU A 7 59.07 1.64 14.27
N LEU A 8 58.03 2.33 13.78
CA LEU A 8 56.74 2.46 14.45
C LEU A 8 55.76 1.45 13.82
N VAL A 9 55.39 0.42 14.57
CA VAL A 9 54.28 -0.49 14.25
C VAL A 9 52.99 0.15 14.76
N LEU A 10 52.10 0.55 13.85
CA LEU A 10 50.77 1.06 14.20
C LEU A 10 49.82 -0.14 14.38
N ALA A 11 49.53 -0.50 15.63
CA ALA A 11 48.44 -1.42 15.96
C ALA A 11 47.13 -0.64 15.98
N LEU A 12 46.33 -0.75 14.92
CA LEU A 12 44.94 -0.26 14.89
C LEU A 12 44.03 -1.32 15.52
N THR A 13 43.62 -1.13 16.77
CA THR A 13 42.51 -1.86 17.38
C THR A 13 41.18 -1.24 16.91
N PRO A 14 40.24 -2.00 16.34
CA PRO A 14 38.89 -1.49 16.10
C PRO A 14 38.10 -1.59 17.41
N SER A 15 38.09 -0.52 18.20
CA SER A 15 37.06 -0.34 19.22
C SER A 15 35.76 0.08 18.54
N VAL A 16 34.98 -0.89 18.08
CA VAL A 16 33.59 -0.66 17.68
C VAL A 16 32.80 -0.55 18.97
N ALA A 17 32.62 0.67 19.47
CA ALA A 17 31.59 0.95 20.48
C ALA A 17 30.24 0.64 19.82
N VAL A 18 29.67 -0.51 20.14
CA VAL A 18 28.29 -0.86 19.81
C VAL A 18 27.40 0.10 20.61
N GLY A 19 27.02 1.22 20.00
CA GLY A 19 25.98 2.07 20.53
C GLY A 19 24.70 1.24 20.64
N ALA A 20 24.17 1.08 21.85
CA ALA A 20 22.85 0.50 22.05
C ALA A 20 21.83 1.27 21.20
N PRO A 21 20.89 0.58 20.51
CA PRO A 21 19.86 1.25 19.73
C PRO A 21 19.05 2.16 20.67
N LEU A 22 19.00 3.45 20.37
CA LEU A 22 18.11 4.41 21.01
C LEU A 22 16.66 3.94 20.78
N GLN A 23 16.04 3.35 21.81
CA GLN A 23 14.58 3.19 21.85
C GLN A 23 13.95 4.58 21.78
N GLN A 24 13.47 4.99 20.60
CA GLN A 24 12.57 6.13 20.51
C GLN A 24 11.26 5.74 21.19
N ARG A 25 10.95 6.42 22.31
CA ARG A 25 9.68 6.26 23.01
C ARG A 25 8.55 6.81 22.11
N PRO A 26 7.38 6.17 22.05
CA PRO A 26 6.23 6.73 21.35
C PRO A 26 5.93 8.12 21.90
N GLN A 27 5.90 9.12 21.02
CA GLN A 27 5.67 10.51 21.41
C GLN A 27 4.17 10.77 21.40
N ALA A 28 3.61 11.13 22.55
CA ALA A 28 2.19 11.46 22.65
C ALA A 28 1.83 12.63 21.73
N LEU A 29 0.66 12.55 21.07
CA LEU A 29 0.08 13.67 20.33
C LEU A 29 -0.09 14.86 21.28
N LEU A 30 -0.52 14.61 22.52
CA LEU A 30 -0.65 15.62 23.57
C LEU A 30 0.01 15.14 24.86
N LYS A 31 0.80 16.01 25.51
CA LYS A 31 1.38 15.72 26.83
C LYS A 31 0.29 15.66 27.92
N LYS A 32 -0.73 16.48 27.77
CA LYS A 32 -1.96 16.50 28.57
C LYS A 32 -3.14 16.58 27.61
N PHE A 33 -4.15 15.75 27.82
CA PHE A 33 -5.35 15.73 27.00
C PHE A 33 -6.53 16.12 27.88
N THR A 34 -6.94 17.39 27.79
CA THR A 34 -7.99 17.97 28.63
C THR A 34 -9.25 18.32 27.85
N SER A 35 -9.15 18.50 26.53
CA SER A 35 -10.29 18.85 25.69
C SER A 35 -10.25 18.19 24.31
N LEU A 36 -11.42 17.84 23.78
CA LEU A 36 -11.64 17.33 22.43
C LEU A 36 -12.67 18.22 21.73
N VAL A 37 -12.33 18.77 20.57
CA VAL A 37 -13.27 19.38 19.63
C VAL A 37 -13.43 18.42 18.47
N VAL A 38 -14.66 18.01 18.16
CA VAL A 38 -14.91 16.98 17.15
C VAL A 38 -16.00 17.40 16.16
N PHE A 39 -15.78 17.07 14.90
CA PHE A 39 -16.66 17.29 13.76
C PHE A 39 -16.93 15.96 13.06
N GLY A 40 -18.11 15.81 12.47
CA GLY A 40 -18.46 14.56 11.82
C GLY A 40 -19.94 14.38 11.52
N ASP A 41 -20.36 13.13 11.44
CA ASP A 41 -21.73 12.75 11.10
C ASP A 41 -22.45 12.01 12.25
N SER A 42 -23.37 11.11 11.90
CA SER A 42 -24.14 10.32 12.87
C SER A 42 -23.28 9.38 13.69
N TYR A 43 -22.04 9.06 13.30
CA TYR A 43 -21.14 8.24 14.11
C TYR A 43 -20.61 8.99 15.32
N THR A 44 -20.74 10.32 15.32
CA THR A 44 -20.18 11.18 16.36
C THR A 44 -21.26 12.01 17.08
N ASP A 45 -22.34 12.41 16.39
CA ASP A 45 -23.34 13.39 16.88
C ASP A 45 -24.01 13.01 18.22
N ASN A 46 -23.70 13.75 19.29
CA ASN A 46 -24.28 13.64 20.64
C ASN A 46 -25.59 14.44 20.85
N GLY A 47 -26.01 15.24 19.87
CA GLY A 47 -27.23 16.04 19.88
C GLY A 47 -27.08 17.47 20.40
N VAL A 48 -25.92 17.89 20.88
CA VAL A 48 -25.64 19.28 21.26
C VAL A 48 -25.37 20.10 20.00
N ARG A 49 -25.95 21.30 19.91
CA ARG A 49 -25.85 22.16 18.71
C ARG A 49 -25.10 23.47 18.93
N SER A 50 -24.93 23.87 20.18
CA SER A 50 -24.10 25.00 20.60
C SER A 50 -23.64 24.77 22.03
N TYR A 51 -22.43 25.23 22.33
CA TYR A 51 -21.81 25.21 23.65
C TYR A 51 -21.80 26.58 24.32
N LYS A 52 -22.52 27.57 23.74
CA LYS A 52 -22.81 28.83 24.43
C LYS A 52 -23.79 28.56 25.58
N PRO A 53 -23.53 29.04 26.81
CA PRO A 53 -24.48 28.90 27.90
C PRO A 53 -25.85 29.55 27.59
N PRO A 54 -26.98 28.90 27.95
CA PRO A 54 -27.06 27.57 28.58
C PRO A 54 -26.82 26.42 27.58
N VAL A 55 -25.94 25.49 27.95
CA VAL A 55 -25.62 24.32 27.12
C VAL A 55 -26.64 23.23 27.37
N ALA A 56 -27.23 22.71 26.29
CA ALA A 56 -28.16 21.59 26.36
C ALA A 56 -27.45 20.30 26.83
N ALA A 57 -28.17 19.43 27.54
CA ALA A 57 -27.64 18.13 27.91
C ALA A 57 -27.41 17.25 26.67
N GLU A 58 -26.30 16.51 26.67
CA GLU A 58 -26.03 15.48 25.67
C GLU A 58 -27.11 14.39 25.72
N SER A 59 -27.55 13.90 24.55
CA SER A 59 -28.48 12.78 24.53
C SER A 59 -27.76 11.46 24.77
N THR A 60 -28.37 10.60 25.60
CA THR A 60 -27.89 9.23 25.87
C THR A 60 -28.51 8.18 24.95
N LYS A 61 -29.27 8.60 23.93
CA LYS A 61 -29.91 7.74 22.94
C LYS A 61 -29.67 8.32 21.56
N ARG A 62 -28.54 7.94 20.97
CA ARG A 62 -28.11 8.37 19.63
C ARG A 62 -28.18 7.22 18.63
N SER A 63 -27.61 7.44 17.45
CA SER A 63 -27.47 6.48 16.34
C SER A 63 -26.90 5.13 16.73
N THR A 64 -26.03 5.08 17.74
CA THR A 64 -25.42 3.84 18.27
C THR A 64 -26.33 3.07 19.24
N GLY A 65 -27.54 3.58 19.49
CA GLY A 65 -28.48 3.06 20.49
C GLY A 65 -28.18 3.47 21.92
N GLY A 66 -27.19 4.33 22.11
CA GLY A 66 -26.69 4.77 23.40
C GLY A 66 -25.91 6.07 23.28
N ARG A 67 -24.85 6.22 24.08
CA ARG A 67 -23.91 7.34 23.96
C ARG A 67 -22.90 7.08 22.84
N VAL A 68 -22.53 8.14 22.15
CA VAL A 68 -21.50 8.13 21.10
C VAL A 68 -20.08 8.13 21.68
N TRP A 69 -19.10 7.69 20.89
CA TRP A 69 -17.68 7.57 21.30
C TRP A 69 -17.09 8.82 22.01
N PRO A 70 -17.38 10.08 21.64
CA PRO A 70 -16.79 11.23 22.33
C PRO A 70 -17.29 11.35 23.78
N SER A 71 -18.54 10.99 24.05
CA SER A 71 -19.10 10.98 25.41
C SER A 71 -18.39 9.96 26.31
N TYR A 72 -17.89 8.85 25.74
CA TYR A 72 -17.08 7.88 26.48
C TYR A 72 -15.69 8.42 26.82
N ILE A 73 -15.09 9.27 25.98
CA ILE A 73 -13.84 9.95 26.33
C ILE A 73 -14.01 10.83 27.56
N ARG A 74 -15.11 11.62 27.62
CA ARG A 74 -15.45 12.37 28.84
C ARG A 74 -15.54 11.45 30.04
N GLN A 75 -16.25 10.33 29.90
CA GLN A 75 -16.42 9.38 31.00
C GLN A 75 -15.09 8.75 31.45
N TYR A 76 -14.19 8.42 30.53
CA TYR A 76 -12.94 7.71 30.83
C TYR A 76 -11.85 8.61 31.41
N ILE A 77 -11.78 9.87 30.98
CA ILE A 77 -10.66 10.75 31.35
C ILE A 77 -11.07 12.14 31.85
N GLY A 78 -12.36 12.46 31.88
CA GLY A 78 -12.86 13.76 32.35
C GLY A 78 -12.57 14.93 31.40
N ALA A 79 -12.31 14.67 30.13
CA ALA A 79 -12.04 15.73 29.15
C ALA A 79 -13.30 16.54 28.81
N ASN A 80 -13.12 17.83 28.50
CA ASN A 80 -14.17 18.65 27.91
C ASN A 80 -14.39 18.22 26.46
N ILE A 81 -15.62 17.84 26.09
CA ILE A 81 -15.95 17.42 24.72
C ILE A 81 -16.88 18.44 24.10
N TYR A 82 -16.46 18.95 22.95
CA TYR A 82 -17.17 19.89 22.12
C TYR A 82 -17.43 19.22 20.77
N ASP A 83 -18.53 18.48 20.73
CA ASP A 83 -19.02 17.76 19.56
C ASP A 83 -19.96 18.63 18.74
N TYR A 84 -19.55 18.95 17.51
CA TYR A 84 -20.29 19.70 16.52
C TYR A 84 -20.83 18.81 15.39
N ALA A 85 -20.67 17.49 15.50
CA ALA A 85 -21.13 16.56 14.49
C ALA A 85 -22.66 16.59 14.32
N TRP A 86 -23.11 16.30 13.10
CA TRP A 86 -24.53 16.30 12.76
C TRP A 86 -24.91 15.03 12.01
N SER A 87 -25.91 14.30 12.50
CA SER A 87 -26.39 13.09 11.83
C SER A 87 -26.76 13.32 10.37
N GLY A 88 -26.18 12.52 9.47
CA GLY A 88 -26.36 12.65 8.03
C GLY A 88 -25.48 13.71 7.36
N ALA A 89 -24.55 14.35 8.09
CA ALA A 89 -23.64 15.32 7.51
C ALA A 89 -22.72 14.70 6.45
N VAL A 90 -22.40 15.52 5.46
CA VAL A 90 -21.29 15.35 4.51
C VAL A 90 -20.20 16.37 4.84
N CYS A 91 -19.01 16.27 4.26
CA CYS A 91 -18.00 17.32 4.44
C CYS A 91 -18.49 18.65 3.84
N ASP A 92 -18.90 18.62 2.57
CA ASP A 92 -19.48 19.74 1.84
C ASP A 92 -20.89 19.39 1.39
N ALA A 93 -21.88 20.18 1.80
CA ALA A 93 -23.29 19.97 1.45
C ALA A 93 -23.55 19.84 -0.06
N VAL A 94 -22.67 20.37 -0.92
CA VAL A 94 -22.78 20.24 -2.39
C VAL A 94 -22.68 18.80 -2.89
N ILE A 95 -22.09 17.88 -2.12
CA ILE A 95 -21.94 16.46 -2.50
C ILE A 95 -23.30 15.74 -2.47
N ALA A 96 -24.21 16.17 -1.61
CA ALA A 96 -25.50 15.53 -1.41
C ALA A 96 -26.61 16.23 -2.21
N ASN A 97 -27.60 15.45 -2.64
CA ASN A 97 -28.84 15.97 -3.26
C ASN A 97 -29.92 16.40 -2.25
N THR A 98 -29.62 16.27 -0.96
CA THR A 98 -30.53 16.60 0.14
C THR A 98 -29.87 17.66 1.02
N VAL A 99 -30.67 18.46 1.71
CA VAL A 99 -30.15 19.49 2.62
C VAL A 99 -29.44 18.81 3.79
N ARG A 100 -28.11 18.97 3.87
CA ARG A 100 -27.25 18.41 4.92
C ARG A 100 -26.55 19.53 5.70
N ASN A 101 -26.38 19.32 7.00
CA ASN A 101 -25.57 20.21 7.85
C ASN A 101 -24.09 19.84 7.73
N GLY A 102 -23.48 20.27 6.63
CA GLY A 102 -22.10 19.89 6.28
C GLY A 102 -21.06 20.43 7.25
N VAL A 103 -19.92 19.75 7.33
CA VAL A 103 -18.78 20.20 8.17
C VAL A 103 -18.37 21.62 7.78
N LYS A 104 -18.28 21.89 6.48
CA LYS A 104 -17.87 23.19 5.94
C LYS A 104 -18.88 24.32 6.21
N GLN A 105 -20.16 24.06 5.98
CA GLN A 105 -21.22 25.08 6.02
C GLN A 105 -21.75 25.35 7.43
N ASN A 106 -21.74 24.35 8.31
CA ASN A 106 -22.47 24.43 9.58
C ASN A 106 -21.56 24.19 10.78
N GLN A 107 -20.80 23.09 10.78
CA GLN A 107 -20.10 22.64 11.99
C GLN A 107 -18.88 23.50 12.31
N ILE A 108 -18.00 23.77 11.33
CA ILE A 108 -16.85 24.65 11.51
C ILE A 108 -17.31 26.08 11.86
N PRO A 109 -18.29 26.71 11.16
CA PRO A 109 -18.82 28.01 11.56
C PRO A 109 -19.39 28.04 12.98
N ALA A 110 -20.17 27.04 13.40
CA ALA A 110 -20.72 26.97 14.76
C ALA A 110 -19.61 26.89 15.82
N PHE A 111 -18.59 26.06 15.59
CA PHE A 111 -17.42 26.02 16.45
C PHE A 111 -16.71 27.38 16.54
N LEU A 112 -16.47 28.05 15.41
CA LEU A 112 -15.83 29.37 15.41
C LEU A 112 -16.64 30.41 16.18
N GLU A 113 -17.97 30.35 16.08
CA GLU A 113 -18.89 31.23 16.78
C GLU A 113 -18.88 30.99 18.30
N ASP A 114 -18.82 29.74 18.74
CA ASP A 114 -18.71 29.35 20.15
C ASP A 114 -17.30 29.65 20.71
N ASN A 115 -16.25 29.39 19.93
CA ASN A 115 -14.86 29.61 20.33
C ASN A 115 -14.53 31.10 20.51
N GLY A 116 -15.22 31.99 19.76
CA GLY A 116 -15.12 33.44 19.92
C GLY A 116 -16.05 34.02 20.99
N TYR A 117 -16.93 33.22 21.60
CA TYR A 117 -17.90 33.70 22.58
C TYR A 117 -17.28 33.86 23.96
N VAL A 118 -17.53 35.02 24.57
CA VAL A 118 -17.27 35.30 25.98
C VAL A 118 -18.56 35.77 26.61
N SER A 119 -18.94 35.18 27.75
CA SER A 119 -20.14 35.58 28.47
C SER A 119 -19.99 36.99 29.03
N ASN A 120 -20.91 37.89 28.68
CA ASN A 120 -20.95 39.24 29.25
C ASN A 120 -21.27 39.24 30.77
N THR A 121 -21.81 38.14 31.29
CA THR A 121 -22.20 38.03 32.71
C THR A 121 -21.09 37.42 33.57
N THR A 122 -20.45 36.33 33.09
CA THR A 122 -19.42 35.62 33.88
C THR A 122 -18.00 35.97 33.46
N GLY A 123 -17.81 36.63 32.32
CA GLY A 123 -16.50 36.88 31.71
C GLY A 123 -15.78 35.61 31.22
N GLN A 124 -16.44 34.45 31.26
CA GLN A 124 -15.83 33.18 30.87
C GLN A 124 -16.09 32.86 29.39
N PRO A 125 -15.14 32.23 28.69
CA PRO A 125 -15.38 31.69 27.36
C PRO A 125 -16.40 30.55 27.41
N ALA A 126 -17.09 30.30 26.29
CA ALA A 126 -17.95 29.11 26.17
C ALA A 126 -17.13 27.81 26.16
N LEU A 127 -15.95 27.84 25.54
CA LEU A 127 -15.07 26.68 25.40
C LEU A 127 -13.84 26.80 26.29
N VAL A 128 -13.45 25.69 26.91
CA VAL A 128 -12.21 25.51 27.65
C VAL A 128 -11.35 24.56 26.82
N ASN A 129 -10.56 25.11 25.91
CA ASN A 129 -9.83 24.35 24.90
C ASN A 129 -8.42 24.93 24.66
N PRO A 130 -7.52 24.87 25.65
CA PRO A 130 -6.14 25.33 25.50
C PRO A 130 -5.45 24.60 24.32
N PRO A 131 -4.80 25.32 23.38
CA PRO A 131 -4.30 24.73 22.13
C PRO A 131 -3.29 23.58 22.28
N ASP A 132 -2.55 23.55 23.39
CA ASP A 132 -1.51 22.55 23.68
C ASP A 132 -2.04 21.32 24.43
N GLU A 133 -3.31 21.35 24.88
CA GLU A 133 -3.99 20.24 25.55
C GLU A 133 -5.32 19.81 24.87
N THR A 134 -5.65 20.42 23.72
CA THR A 134 -6.86 20.14 22.93
C THR A 134 -6.56 19.34 21.69
N ALA A 135 -7.27 18.24 21.49
CA ALA A 135 -7.29 17.50 20.21
C ALA A 135 -8.47 17.96 19.35
N TYR A 136 -8.24 18.09 18.05
CA TYR A 136 -9.25 18.41 17.05
C TYR A 136 -9.43 17.22 16.13
N ALA A 137 -10.64 16.65 16.08
CA ALA A 137 -10.91 15.45 15.31
C ALA A 137 -11.98 15.67 14.24
N ILE A 138 -11.79 15.05 13.08
CA ILE A 138 -12.80 14.99 12.01
C ILE A 138 -13.02 13.52 11.66
N TRP A 139 -14.27 13.05 11.80
CA TRP A 139 -14.70 11.75 11.31
C TRP A 139 -15.91 11.91 10.39
N ILE A 140 -15.65 11.93 9.08
CA ILE A 140 -16.65 12.22 8.06
C ILE A 140 -16.38 11.38 6.82
N GLY A 141 -17.44 11.15 6.03
CA GLY A 141 -17.36 10.47 4.74
C GLY A 141 -18.48 9.49 4.50
N THR A 142 -19.12 8.99 5.56
CA THR A 142 -20.19 7.98 5.49
C THR A 142 -21.31 8.37 4.52
N ASN A 143 -21.76 9.63 4.61
CA ASN A 143 -22.83 10.15 3.76
C ASN A 143 -22.29 10.69 2.42
N ASP A 144 -21.02 11.12 2.36
CA ASP A 144 -20.39 11.64 1.14
C ASP A 144 -20.28 10.53 0.11
N ILE A 145 -19.74 9.38 0.50
CA ILE A 145 -19.56 8.22 -0.39
C ILE A 145 -20.73 7.26 -0.35
N GLY A 146 -21.71 7.50 0.52
CA GLY A 146 -22.87 6.65 0.73
C GLY A 146 -24.00 6.87 -0.27
N TYR A 147 -25.16 6.31 0.09
CA TYR A 147 -26.39 6.45 -0.69
C TYR A 147 -26.93 7.86 -0.44
N GLY A 148 -27.17 8.62 -1.50
CA GLY A 148 -27.38 10.08 -1.42
C GLY A 148 -26.11 10.91 -1.56
N GLY A 149 -24.98 10.30 -1.95
CA GLY A 149 -23.74 10.94 -2.37
C GLY A 149 -23.12 10.24 -3.59
N PHE A 150 -21.79 10.06 -3.59
CA PHE A 150 -21.05 9.49 -4.73
C PHE A 150 -21.52 8.10 -5.16
N LEU A 151 -21.94 7.25 -4.21
CA LEU A 151 -22.34 5.88 -4.57
C LEU A 151 -23.58 5.85 -5.44
N THR A 152 -24.49 6.82 -5.32
CA THR A 152 -25.70 6.92 -6.16
C THR A 152 -25.61 8.05 -7.19
N GLU A 153 -24.40 8.55 -7.47
CA GLU A 153 -24.13 9.52 -8.53
C GLU A 153 -24.93 10.83 -8.44
N VAL A 154 -25.26 11.27 -7.22
CA VAL A 154 -26.11 12.46 -7.03
C VAL A 154 -25.32 13.76 -6.86
N GLN A 155 -24.01 13.66 -6.67
CA GLN A 155 -23.09 14.79 -6.66
C GLN A 155 -23.08 15.51 -8.02
N PRO A 156 -22.61 16.77 -8.09
CA PRO A 156 -22.46 17.48 -9.36
C PRO A 156 -21.66 16.68 -10.40
N ALA A 157 -22.11 16.73 -11.66
CA ALA A 157 -21.49 16.00 -12.76
C ALA A 157 -19.99 16.33 -12.90
N GLY A 158 -19.16 15.30 -13.07
CA GLY A 158 -17.71 15.42 -13.20
C GLY A 158 -16.96 15.64 -11.88
N MET A 159 -17.65 15.70 -10.73
CA MET A 159 -16.98 15.78 -9.44
C MET A 159 -16.22 14.48 -9.13
N ARG A 160 -14.92 14.60 -8.87
CA ARG A 160 -14.05 13.50 -8.45
C ARG A 160 -14.31 13.09 -7.00
N LEU A 161 -14.17 11.79 -6.70
CA LEU A 161 -14.34 11.25 -5.34
C LEU A 161 -13.42 11.94 -4.31
N THR A 162 -12.19 12.29 -4.71
CA THR A 162 -11.22 12.99 -3.86
C THR A 162 -11.65 14.40 -3.45
N TYR A 163 -12.72 14.95 -4.03
CA TYR A 163 -13.27 16.23 -3.58
C TYR A 163 -13.68 16.21 -2.09
N MET A 164 -14.16 15.07 -1.59
CA MET A 164 -14.50 14.95 -0.16
C MET A 164 -13.25 15.14 0.72
N THR A 165 -12.11 14.57 0.33
CA THR A 165 -10.87 14.65 1.11
C THR A 165 -10.27 16.05 1.00
N ASP A 166 -10.37 16.68 -0.19
CA ASP A 166 -10.02 18.10 -0.37
C ASP A 166 -10.81 18.99 0.60
N CYS A 167 -12.12 18.75 0.75
CA CYS A 167 -12.96 19.47 1.69
C CYS A 167 -12.49 19.29 3.14
N VAL A 168 -12.12 18.06 3.53
CA VAL A 168 -11.63 17.77 4.89
C VAL A 168 -10.34 18.51 5.18
N TYR A 169 -9.34 18.45 4.30
CA TYR A 169 -8.08 19.21 4.46
C TYR A 169 -8.32 20.72 4.48
N ALA A 170 -9.24 21.23 3.68
CA ALA A 170 -9.62 22.65 3.74
C ALA A 170 -10.26 23.04 5.09
N GLN A 171 -10.97 22.13 5.77
CA GLN A 171 -11.49 22.41 7.12
C GLN A 171 -10.38 22.32 8.18
N LEU A 172 -9.42 21.40 8.02
CA LEU A 172 -8.21 21.36 8.86
C LEU A 172 -7.41 22.66 8.75
N ASP A 173 -7.28 23.24 7.54
CA ASP A 173 -6.65 24.55 7.35
C ASP A 173 -7.36 25.66 8.14
N ARG A 174 -8.70 25.67 8.15
CA ARG A 174 -9.49 26.67 8.90
C ARG A 174 -9.27 26.54 10.40
N LEU A 175 -9.19 25.31 10.92
CA LEU A 175 -8.88 25.05 12.32
C LEU A 175 -7.44 25.47 12.66
N TYR A 176 -6.49 25.13 11.80
CA TYR A 176 -5.09 25.52 11.96
C TYR A 176 -4.91 27.05 11.99
N ALA A 177 -5.63 27.77 11.12
CA ALA A 177 -5.60 29.23 11.03
C ALA A 177 -6.04 29.93 12.33
N ILE A 178 -6.89 29.28 13.15
CA ILE A 178 -7.37 29.83 14.43
C ILE A 178 -6.58 29.31 15.64
N GLY A 179 -5.48 28.59 15.42
CA GLY A 179 -4.56 28.16 16.48
C GLY A 179 -4.65 26.69 16.88
N ALA A 180 -5.47 25.86 16.21
CA ALA A 180 -5.47 24.42 16.46
C ALA A 180 -4.11 23.79 16.07
N ARG A 181 -3.57 22.89 16.90
CA ARG A 181 -2.23 22.31 16.71
C ARG A 181 -2.13 20.80 16.91
N ALA A 182 -3.17 20.13 17.38
CA ALA A 182 -3.18 18.67 17.52
C ALA A 182 -4.41 18.11 16.83
N PHE A 183 -4.20 17.40 15.73
CA PHE A 183 -5.25 16.92 14.84
C PHE A 183 -5.30 15.39 14.86
N VAL A 184 -6.51 14.84 14.87
CA VAL A 184 -6.79 13.43 14.66
C VAL A 184 -7.75 13.28 13.50
N LEU A 185 -7.23 12.83 12.36
CA LEU A 185 -8.05 12.51 11.20
C LEU A 185 -8.51 11.06 11.30
N MET A 186 -9.82 10.83 11.41
CA MET A 186 -10.37 9.47 11.46
C MET A 186 -10.73 9.05 10.05
N ASN A 187 -10.13 7.96 9.57
CA ASN A 187 -10.40 7.47 8.23
C ASN A 187 -11.82 6.87 8.12
N THR A 188 -12.27 6.55 6.91
CA THR A 188 -13.63 6.05 6.70
C THR A 188 -13.76 4.63 7.24
N ALA A 189 -14.78 4.40 8.07
CA ALA A 189 -15.15 3.08 8.59
C ALA A 189 -15.32 2.04 7.44
N PRO A 190 -15.26 0.72 7.70
CA PRO A 190 -15.42 -0.29 6.67
C PRO A 190 -16.89 -0.41 6.25
N LEU A 191 -17.38 0.58 5.49
CA LEU A 191 -18.79 0.72 5.15
C LEU A 191 -19.31 -0.48 4.38
N ASP A 192 -18.47 -1.11 3.56
CA ASP A 192 -18.75 -2.36 2.84
C ASP A 192 -19.00 -3.57 3.76
N LEU A 193 -18.77 -3.44 5.08
CA LEU A 193 -19.12 -4.46 6.08
C LEU A 193 -20.39 -4.12 6.87
N THR A 194 -20.95 -2.92 6.71
CA THR A 194 -22.22 -2.54 7.37
C THR A 194 -23.37 -3.35 6.75
N PRO A 195 -24.41 -3.76 7.51
CA PRO A 195 -25.57 -4.45 6.92
C PRO A 195 -26.23 -3.68 5.75
N LEU A 196 -26.07 -2.35 5.70
CA LEU A 196 -26.53 -1.50 4.62
C LEU A 196 -25.79 -1.75 3.29
N TYR A 197 -24.48 -2.00 3.31
CA TYR A 197 -23.66 -2.16 2.08
C TYR A 197 -22.98 -3.53 1.94
N ALA A 198 -23.11 -4.40 2.93
CA ALA A 198 -22.45 -5.70 2.92
C ALA A 198 -22.91 -6.58 1.75
N LEU A 199 -22.04 -7.54 1.43
CA LEU A 199 -22.39 -8.65 0.56
C LEU A 199 -23.54 -9.47 1.18
N PRO A 200 -24.37 -10.17 0.37
CA PRO A 200 -25.49 -10.95 0.88
C PRO A 200 -25.08 -11.96 1.94
N GLN A 201 -23.96 -12.67 1.71
CA GLN A 201 -23.41 -13.65 2.64
C GLN A 201 -22.94 -13.04 3.98
N ASN A 202 -22.75 -11.73 4.04
CA ASN A 202 -22.31 -10.99 5.23
C ASN A 202 -23.43 -10.17 5.87
N GLY A 203 -24.70 -10.49 5.59
CA GLY A 203 -25.87 -9.83 6.18
C GLY A 203 -26.39 -8.63 5.39
N GLY A 204 -25.84 -8.39 4.20
CA GLY A 204 -26.34 -7.39 3.27
C GLY A 204 -27.76 -7.66 2.80
N SER A 205 -28.60 -6.63 2.79
CA SER A 205 -30.02 -6.74 2.39
C SER A 205 -30.39 -5.71 1.33
N LEU A 206 -31.35 -6.08 0.47
CA LEU A 206 -32.08 -5.15 -0.42
C LEU A 206 -33.12 -4.34 0.37
N SER A 207 -33.64 -4.90 1.45
CA SER A 207 -34.51 -4.23 2.41
C SER A 207 -33.67 -3.78 3.60
N ALA A 208 -33.09 -2.59 3.46
CA ALA A 208 -32.27 -1.93 4.47
C ALA A 208 -33.01 -0.70 5.03
N GLN A 209 -32.79 -0.40 6.30
CA GLN A 209 -33.50 0.64 7.04
C GLN A 209 -33.36 2.04 6.41
N TYR A 210 -32.17 2.33 5.89
CA TYR A 210 -31.79 3.67 5.44
C TYR A 210 -31.93 3.84 3.93
N TRP A 211 -31.54 2.84 3.15
CA TRP A 211 -31.60 2.85 1.69
C TRP A 211 -32.81 2.05 1.20
N THR A 212 -34.00 2.64 1.35
CA THR A 212 -35.29 1.96 1.14
C THR A 212 -35.60 1.67 -0.32
N ASP A 213 -35.01 2.41 -1.26
CA ASP A 213 -35.13 2.24 -2.71
C ASP A 213 -33.91 1.52 -3.32
N LYS A 214 -33.07 0.86 -2.50
CA LYS A 214 -31.87 0.15 -2.95
C LYS A 214 -32.14 -0.83 -4.08
N ALA A 215 -33.25 -1.57 -4.01
CA ALA A 215 -33.64 -2.52 -5.06
C ALA A 215 -33.99 -1.86 -6.40
N ALA A 216 -34.44 -0.60 -6.38
CA ALA A 216 -34.70 0.18 -7.59
C ALA A 216 -33.41 0.77 -8.17
N TYR A 217 -32.43 1.08 -7.33
CA TYR A 217 -31.10 1.51 -7.76
C TYR A 217 -30.30 0.37 -8.40
N ASP A 218 -30.10 -0.72 -7.67
CA ASP A 218 -29.43 -1.92 -8.17
C ASP A 218 -29.91 -3.16 -7.41
N SER A 219 -30.53 -4.10 -8.12
CA SER A 219 -30.95 -5.36 -7.53
C SER A 219 -29.77 -6.30 -7.23
N ASN A 220 -28.60 -6.03 -7.79
CA ASN A 220 -27.36 -6.76 -7.52
C ASN A 220 -26.56 -6.06 -6.41
N ILE A 221 -26.87 -6.40 -5.16
CA ILE A 221 -26.22 -5.77 -3.99
C ILE A 221 -24.71 -5.95 -3.94
N THR A 222 -24.16 -6.97 -4.61
CA THR A 222 -22.70 -7.17 -4.74
C THR A 222 -22.05 -5.98 -5.44
N ARG A 223 -22.71 -5.36 -6.44
CA ARG A 223 -22.15 -4.20 -7.14
C ARG A 223 -22.05 -2.98 -6.25
N SER A 224 -23.12 -2.66 -5.50
CA SER A 224 -23.10 -1.55 -4.55
C SER A 224 -22.09 -1.79 -3.43
N SER A 225 -21.95 -3.04 -2.97
CA SER A 225 -20.96 -3.44 -1.97
C SER A 225 -19.53 -3.24 -2.47
N GLU A 226 -19.20 -3.76 -3.66
CA GLU A 226 -17.87 -3.62 -4.26
C GLU A 226 -17.53 -2.16 -4.59
N LYS A 227 -18.52 -1.38 -5.05
CA LYS A 227 -18.36 0.06 -5.26
C LYS A 227 -18.02 0.77 -3.94
N MET A 228 -18.73 0.45 -2.86
CA MET A 228 -18.43 0.98 -1.52
C MET A 228 -17.02 0.59 -1.06
N ARG A 229 -16.63 -0.68 -1.19
CA ARG A 229 -15.29 -1.17 -0.84
C ARG A 229 -14.20 -0.39 -1.57
N GLN A 230 -14.37 -0.16 -2.88
CA GLN A 230 -13.42 0.62 -3.68
C GLN A 230 -13.36 2.08 -3.23
N TYR A 231 -14.50 2.70 -2.91
CA TYR A 231 -14.55 4.09 -2.45
C TYR A 231 -13.87 4.26 -1.10
N VAL A 232 -14.19 3.41 -0.13
CA VAL A 232 -13.53 3.39 1.19
C VAL A 232 -12.03 3.17 1.04
N THR A 233 -11.61 2.21 0.21
CA THR A 233 -10.19 1.93 -0.06
C THR A 233 -9.47 3.16 -0.62
N MET A 234 -10.06 3.82 -1.62
CA MET A 234 -9.47 5.01 -2.25
C MET A 234 -9.36 6.18 -1.26
N VAL A 235 -10.43 6.49 -0.53
CA VAL A 235 -10.46 7.61 0.42
C VAL A 235 -9.46 7.40 1.55
N ASN A 236 -9.38 6.18 2.09
CA ASN A 236 -8.43 5.86 3.15
C ASN A 236 -6.98 5.92 2.65
N ALA A 237 -6.70 5.46 1.42
CA ALA A 237 -5.38 5.61 0.80
C ALA A 237 -4.99 7.10 0.67
N VAL A 238 -5.93 7.98 0.30
CA VAL A 238 -5.65 9.42 0.26
C VAL A 238 -5.26 9.95 1.64
N TYR A 239 -5.95 9.56 2.71
CA TYR A 239 -5.55 9.98 4.06
C TYR A 239 -4.18 9.44 4.46
N ASP A 240 -3.91 8.16 4.19
CA ASP A 240 -2.64 7.49 4.53
C ASP A 240 -1.43 8.12 3.82
N HIS A 241 -1.60 8.59 2.58
CA HIS A 241 -0.51 9.17 1.79
C HIS A 241 -0.44 10.69 1.88
N GLN A 242 -1.56 11.39 1.78
CA GLN A 242 -1.59 12.85 1.76
C GLN A 242 -1.32 13.45 3.14
N THR A 243 -1.76 12.83 4.24
CA THR A 243 -1.54 13.42 5.58
C THR A 243 -0.04 13.48 5.92
N PRO A 244 0.76 12.41 5.76
CA PRO A 244 2.21 12.50 5.98
C PRO A 244 2.89 13.48 5.02
N TYR A 245 2.49 13.52 3.74
CA TYR A 245 3.02 14.48 2.78
C TYR A 245 2.75 15.93 3.21
N ASP A 246 1.50 16.28 3.51
CA ASP A 246 1.11 17.64 3.90
C ASP A 246 1.79 18.08 5.19
N VAL A 247 1.92 17.18 6.18
CA VAL A 247 2.50 17.50 7.48
C VAL A 247 4.03 17.58 7.43
N VAL A 248 4.69 16.61 6.80
CA VAL A 248 6.15 16.43 6.89
C VAL A 248 6.88 17.04 5.70
N VAL A 249 6.38 16.79 4.48
CA VAL A 249 7.09 17.15 3.24
C VAL A 249 6.72 18.56 2.81
N ALA A 250 5.43 18.84 2.65
CA ALA A 250 4.94 20.16 2.30
C ALA A 250 5.02 21.15 3.47
N ASN A 251 5.16 20.65 4.70
CA ASN A 251 5.16 21.44 5.93
C ASN A 251 3.96 22.41 5.97
N ARG A 252 2.78 21.93 5.55
CA ARG A 252 1.51 22.68 5.47
C ARG A 252 1.03 23.14 6.84
N TYR A 253 1.36 22.39 7.90
CA TYR A 253 0.95 22.65 9.28
C TYR A 253 2.13 22.79 10.24
N PRO A 254 2.95 23.87 10.14
CA PRO A 254 4.07 24.10 11.04
C PRO A 254 3.67 24.02 12.52
N HIS A 255 4.54 23.43 13.33
CA HIS A 255 4.35 23.27 14.78
C HIS A 255 3.08 22.51 15.19
N SER A 256 2.47 21.77 14.27
CA SER A 256 1.30 20.95 14.55
C SER A 256 1.68 19.47 14.66
N ARG A 257 0.81 18.70 15.29
CA ARG A 257 0.92 17.26 15.48
C ARG A 257 -0.31 16.62 14.88
N PHE A 258 -0.12 15.54 14.13
CA PHE A 258 -1.18 14.84 13.43
C PHE A 258 -1.14 13.36 13.77
N ALA A 259 -2.32 12.76 13.88
CA ALA A 259 -2.52 11.33 13.84
C ALA A 259 -3.60 11.00 12.81
N VAL A 260 -3.38 9.97 12.00
CA VAL A 260 -4.45 9.30 11.28
C VAL A 260 -4.91 8.14 12.15
N TYR A 261 -6.15 8.19 12.61
CA TYR A 261 -6.75 7.10 13.35
C TYR A 261 -7.44 6.17 12.37
N ASP A 262 -6.82 5.00 12.17
CA ASP A 262 -7.31 3.93 11.31
C ASP A 262 -8.48 3.15 11.96
N VAL A 263 -9.63 3.83 12.06
CA VAL A 263 -10.88 3.22 12.51
C VAL A 263 -11.39 2.17 11.53
N HIS A 264 -11.01 2.26 10.25
CA HIS A 264 -11.28 1.24 9.25
C HIS A 264 -10.69 -0.12 9.67
N ALA A 265 -9.39 -0.15 9.97
CA ALA A 265 -8.70 -1.35 10.41
C ALA A 265 -9.23 -1.84 11.75
N LEU A 266 -9.46 -0.94 12.72
CA LEU A 266 -10.03 -1.31 14.02
C LEU A 266 -11.36 -2.04 13.85
N MET A 267 -12.32 -1.44 13.14
CA MET A 267 -13.65 -2.04 12.97
C MET A 267 -13.61 -3.30 12.10
N THR A 268 -12.68 -3.37 11.14
CA THR A 268 -12.42 -4.60 10.37
C THR A 268 -11.91 -5.73 11.25
N ASP A 269 -11.05 -5.43 12.23
CA ASP A 269 -10.54 -6.42 13.18
C ASP A 269 -11.61 -6.84 14.20
N ILE A 270 -12.46 -5.92 14.67
CA ILE A 270 -13.64 -6.30 15.46
C ILE A 270 -14.55 -7.24 14.65
N TRP A 271 -14.72 -6.98 13.35
CA TRP A 271 -15.51 -7.85 12.47
C TRP A 271 -14.88 -9.24 12.32
N ALA A 272 -13.56 -9.34 12.14
CA ALA A 272 -12.86 -10.60 11.93
C ALA A 272 -12.64 -11.40 13.24
N ASN A 273 -12.36 -10.71 14.34
CA ASN A 273 -11.95 -11.26 15.63
C ASN A 273 -12.81 -10.71 16.79
N PRO A 274 -14.15 -10.81 16.73
CA PRO A 274 -15.04 -10.11 17.66
C PRO A 274 -14.83 -10.47 19.13
N SER A 275 -14.36 -11.68 19.43
CA SER A 275 -14.11 -12.13 20.81
C SER A 275 -13.01 -11.37 21.56
N HIS A 276 -12.13 -10.68 20.85
CA HIS A 276 -11.11 -9.83 21.48
C HIS A 276 -11.66 -8.48 21.96
N TYR A 277 -12.84 -8.10 21.49
CA TYR A 277 -13.33 -6.73 21.53
C TYR A 277 -14.72 -6.61 22.16
N LEU A 278 -15.65 -7.44 21.68
CA LEU A 278 -17.03 -7.46 22.15
C LEU A 278 -17.11 -8.27 23.45
N ASN A 279 -17.85 -7.76 24.41
CA ASN A 279 -17.88 -8.29 25.79
C ASN A 279 -19.30 -8.60 26.28
N GLY A 280 -20.25 -8.73 25.35
CA GLY A 280 -21.59 -9.18 25.65
C GLY A 280 -21.69 -10.67 26.00
N THR A 281 -22.90 -11.08 26.33
CA THR A 281 -23.25 -12.40 26.89
C THR A 281 -23.88 -13.35 25.88
N ALA A 282 -24.20 -12.85 24.68
CA ALA A 282 -24.69 -13.65 23.57
C ALA A 282 -23.55 -13.99 22.60
N PRO A 283 -23.73 -14.96 21.68
CA PRO A 283 -22.79 -15.16 20.59
C PRO A 283 -22.54 -13.85 19.83
N TYR A 284 -21.28 -13.55 19.55
CA TYR A 284 -20.91 -12.30 18.90
C TYR A 284 -21.50 -12.19 17.50
N ASN A 285 -22.01 -11.01 17.16
CA ASN A 285 -22.67 -10.77 15.89
C ASN A 285 -22.10 -9.53 15.19
N VAL A 286 -21.51 -9.77 14.01
CA VAL A 286 -20.80 -8.76 13.21
C VAL A 286 -21.45 -8.51 11.84
N SER A 287 -22.48 -9.27 11.48
CA SER A 287 -23.16 -9.24 10.17
C SER A 287 -24.61 -8.76 10.26
N SER A 288 -25.23 -8.86 11.43
CA SER A 288 -26.54 -8.31 11.75
C SER A 288 -26.41 -7.17 12.77
N SER A 289 -27.54 -6.70 13.29
CA SER A 289 -27.61 -5.53 14.15
C SER A 289 -28.51 -5.73 15.36
N VAL A 290 -28.27 -4.94 16.41
CA VAL A 290 -29.14 -4.88 17.60
C VAL A 290 -30.59 -4.56 17.21
N TYR A 291 -30.78 -3.66 16.27
CA TYR A 291 -32.09 -3.26 15.76
C TYR A 291 -32.85 -4.45 15.16
N ARG A 292 -32.18 -5.27 14.33
CA ARG A 292 -32.76 -6.47 13.72
C ARG A 292 -33.02 -7.60 14.73
N CYS A 293 -32.23 -7.66 15.80
CA CYS A 293 -32.43 -8.60 16.90
C CYS A 293 -33.71 -8.32 17.71
N GLY A 294 -34.16 -7.06 17.75
CA GLY A 294 -35.42 -6.68 18.38
C GLY A 294 -35.45 -6.96 19.89
N SER A 295 -36.57 -7.50 20.38
CA SER A 295 -36.80 -7.73 21.81
C SER A 295 -35.79 -8.68 22.46
N SER A 296 -35.20 -9.60 21.70
CA SER A 296 -34.14 -10.49 22.18
C SER A 296 -32.88 -9.73 22.60
N CYS A 297 -32.66 -8.53 22.07
CA CYS A 297 -31.55 -7.64 22.42
C CYS A 297 -31.98 -6.49 23.34
N ALA A 298 -33.04 -6.65 24.14
CA ALA A 298 -33.49 -5.63 25.07
C ALA A 298 -32.47 -5.31 26.19
N SER A 299 -31.63 -6.28 26.57
CA SER A 299 -30.62 -6.08 27.63
C SER A 299 -29.29 -5.58 27.06
N ASN A 300 -28.63 -4.66 27.78
CA ASN A 300 -27.29 -4.18 27.39
C ASN A 300 -26.26 -5.32 27.32
N ALA A 301 -26.38 -6.30 28.22
CA ALA A 301 -25.50 -7.48 28.22
C ALA A 301 -25.59 -8.29 26.91
N VAL A 302 -26.72 -8.27 26.21
CA VAL A 302 -26.84 -8.90 24.90
C VAL A 302 -26.34 -7.95 23.81
N ARG A 303 -26.71 -6.67 23.87
CA ARG A 303 -26.32 -5.64 22.89
C ARG A 303 -24.81 -5.48 22.74
N ASP A 304 -24.08 -5.64 23.84
CA ASP A 304 -22.61 -5.57 23.87
C ASP A 304 -21.92 -6.74 23.13
N SER A 305 -22.71 -7.69 22.57
CA SER A 305 -22.24 -8.77 21.69
C SER A 305 -22.27 -8.39 20.20
N TYR A 306 -22.75 -7.20 19.85
CA TYR A 306 -22.95 -6.77 18.46
C TYR A 306 -21.94 -5.70 18.04
N LEU A 307 -21.41 -5.80 16.82
CA LEU A 307 -20.61 -4.73 16.20
C LEU A 307 -21.49 -3.54 15.77
N TRP A 308 -22.69 -3.84 15.23
CA TRP A 308 -23.60 -2.86 14.64
C TRP A 308 -24.85 -2.65 15.51
N TYR A 309 -25.24 -1.39 15.70
CA TYR A 309 -26.52 -1.09 16.35
C TYR A 309 -27.69 -1.28 15.39
N ASP A 310 -27.58 -0.72 14.19
CA ASP A 310 -28.57 -0.83 13.13
C ASP A 310 -27.89 -1.17 11.80
N ASP A 311 -28.52 -0.89 10.66
CA ASP A 311 -27.94 -1.26 9.36
C ASP A 311 -26.68 -0.48 8.98
N LEU A 312 -26.38 0.64 9.65
CA LEU A 312 -25.27 1.52 9.27
C LEU A 312 -24.38 1.89 10.45
N HIS A 313 -24.93 2.05 11.66
CA HIS A 313 -24.21 2.66 12.77
C HIS A 313 -23.51 1.61 13.65
N PRO A 314 -22.28 1.91 14.15
CA PRO A 314 -21.63 1.07 15.14
C PRO A 314 -22.47 0.96 16.42
N SER A 315 -22.34 -0.17 17.13
CA SER A 315 -22.99 -0.37 18.43
C SER A 315 -22.33 0.46 19.53
N GLU A 316 -23.06 0.66 20.62
CA GLU A 316 -22.54 1.41 21.77
C GLU A 316 -21.26 0.78 22.34
N GLN A 317 -21.14 -0.56 22.26
CA GLN A 317 -19.92 -1.25 22.65
C GLN A 317 -18.75 -0.97 21.69
N THR A 318 -19.01 -0.89 20.38
CA THR A 318 -18.01 -0.49 19.39
C THR A 318 -17.53 0.94 19.65
N ASP A 319 -18.43 1.87 19.99
CA ASP A 319 -18.08 3.25 20.32
C ASP A 319 -17.22 3.37 21.59
N ARG A 320 -17.42 2.51 22.59
CA ARG A 320 -16.53 2.41 23.77
C ARG A 320 -15.11 2.02 23.38
N ILE A 321 -14.97 1.09 22.44
CA ILE A 321 -13.66 0.65 21.93
C ILE A 321 -13.02 1.80 21.15
N ILE A 322 -13.75 2.44 20.24
CA ILE A 322 -13.25 3.58 19.46
C ILE A 322 -12.74 4.69 20.36
N ALA A 323 -13.49 5.01 21.42
CA ALA A 323 -13.10 6.00 22.42
C ALA A 323 -11.82 5.65 23.17
N ARG A 324 -11.67 4.37 23.58
CA ARG A 324 -10.47 3.89 24.27
C ARG A 324 -9.23 4.02 23.38
N GLU A 325 -9.29 3.52 22.16
CA GLU A 325 -8.16 3.57 21.23
C GLU A 325 -7.82 5.03 20.85
N PHE A 326 -8.82 5.90 20.68
CA PHE A 326 -8.59 7.33 20.49
C PHE A 326 -7.77 7.95 21.63
N ILE A 327 -8.11 7.64 22.89
CA ILE A 327 -7.37 8.12 24.05
C ILE A 327 -5.92 7.63 24.01
N ASP A 328 -5.70 6.37 23.65
CA ASP A 328 -4.38 5.78 23.60
C ASP A 328 -3.52 6.37 22.47
N ILE A 329 -4.12 6.70 21.32
CA ILE A 329 -3.49 7.48 20.24
C ILE A 329 -3.04 8.84 20.76
N VAL A 330 -3.95 9.60 21.36
CA VAL A 330 -3.66 10.97 21.80
C VAL A 330 -2.58 10.99 22.88
N LYS A 331 -2.58 9.98 23.78
CA LYS A 331 -1.60 9.83 24.86
C LYS A 331 -0.31 9.10 24.44
N GLY A 332 -0.18 8.66 23.18
CA GLY A 332 0.99 7.95 22.69
C GLY A 332 1.24 6.59 23.35
N LYS A 333 0.17 5.89 23.74
CA LYS A 333 0.24 4.55 24.37
C LYS A 333 0.22 3.41 23.35
N THR A 334 -0.30 3.68 22.15
CA THR A 334 -0.27 2.76 21.01
C THR A 334 0.81 3.17 20.03
N TRP A 335 1.46 2.21 19.38
CA TRP A 335 2.42 2.45 18.29
C TRP A 335 1.68 2.80 17.00
N ILE A 336 0.95 3.91 17.02
CA ILE A 336 0.30 4.43 15.83
C ILE A 336 1.27 5.40 15.17
N LEU A 337 1.63 5.05 13.93
CA LEU A 337 2.51 5.74 13.00
C LEU A 337 2.48 7.27 13.16
N ILE A 338 3.36 7.79 13.99
CA ILE A 338 3.91 9.13 13.81
C ILE A 338 5.13 8.92 12.90
N HIS A 339 4.96 9.22 11.61
CA HIS A 339 6.10 9.55 10.76
C HIS A 339 6.66 10.91 11.24
N ALA A 340 7.39 10.89 12.34
CA ALA A 340 8.51 11.79 12.52
C ALA A 340 9.70 11.05 11.93
N ILE A 341 9.99 11.27 10.64
CA ILE A 341 11.23 10.77 10.03
C ILE A 341 12.38 11.58 10.63
N LEU A 342 12.88 11.13 11.77
CA LEU A 342 14.25 11.36 12.18
C LEU A 342 14.84 10.06 12.75
N SER A 343 15.75 9.49 11.93
CA SER A 343 16.83 8.55 12.25
C SER A 343 16.55 7.05 12.49
N ARG A 344 17.39 6.25 11.82
CA ARG A 344 17.51 4.77 11.74
C ARG A 344 17.40 4.00 13.07
N SER A 345 16.72 2.85 13.08
CA SER A 345 17.23 1.46 12.85
C SER A 345 16.44 0.40 13.65
N THR A 346 15.93 -0.62 12.92
CA THR A 346 15.47 -1.98 13.33
C THR A 346 14.50 -2.16 14.51
N PRO A 347 13.34 -2.84 14.36
CA PRO A 347 12.47 -3.18 15.48
C PRO A 347 12.90 -4.46 16.23
N SER A 348 12.71 -4.40 17.56
CA SER A 348 12.96 -5.40 18.60
C SER A 348 11.85 -6.45 18.74
N SER A 349 12.19 -7.61 19.32
CA SER A 349 11.45 -8.88 19.39
C SER A 349 10.47 -9.03 20.56
N SER A 350 9.64 -8.03 20.86
CA SER A 350 8.65 -8.18 21.93
C SER A 350 7.42 -7.34 21.63
N LEU A 351 6.31 -7.98 21.19
CA LEU A 351 4.89 -7.59 21.26
C LEU A 351 4.08 -8.29 20.13
N PRO A 352 3.23 -9.32 20.41
CA PRO A 352 2.66 -10.20 19.38
C PRO A 352 1.44 -9.68 18.57
N TRP A 353 0.96 -8.45 18.82
CA TRP A 353 -0.29 -7.93 18.25
C TRP A 353 -0.13 -6.62 17.44
N LEU A 354 1.10 -6.30 17.03
CA LEU A 354 1.42 -5.27 16.02
C LEU A 354 1.26 -5.82 14.58
N ARG A 355 0.27 -6.67 14.36
CA ARG A 355 0.00 -7.23 13.03
C ARG A 355 -0.87 -6.23 12.26
N TYR A 356 -0.25 -5.50 11.34
CA TYR A 356 -0.96 -4.99 10.17
C TYR A 356 -1.61 -6.18 9.49
N ASP A 357 -2.93 -6.28 9.59
CA ASP A 357 -3.67 -7.41 9.06
C ASP A 357 -3.90 -7.25 7.55
N LEU A 358 -2.88 -7.68 6.81
CA LEU A 358 -2.90 -7.89 5.36
C LEU A 358 -3.85 -9.04 4.94
N TYR A 359 -4.73 -9.56 5.81
CA TYR A 359 -5.53 -10.77 5.56
C TYR A 359 -6.85 -10.60 4.78
N LYS A 360 -7.29 -9.40 4.39
CA LYS A 360 -8.47 -9.24 3.51
C LYS A 360 -8.19 -9.27 2.00
N VAL A 361 -7.18 -10.05 1.57
CA VAL A 361 -7.07 -10.54 0.18
C VAL A 361 -7.08 -12.08 0.13
N THR A 362 -7.22 -12.77 1.27
CA THR A 362 -7.20 -14.24 1.32
C THR A 362 -8.29 -14.76 2.25
N ASN A 363 -9.53 -14.79 1.76
CA ASN A 363 -10.53 -15.83 2.03
C ASN A 363 -11.75 -15.65 1.11
N LEU A 364 -11.53 -15.92 -0.18
CA LEU A 364 -12.46 -16.78 -0.91
C LEU A 364 -12.05 -18.20 -0.54
N SER A 365 -12.87 -18.90 0.24
CA SER A 365 -12.80 -20.36 0.30
C SER A 365 -14.20 -20.94 0.29
N ASP A 366 -14.47 -21.61 -0.84
CA ASP A 366 -15.26 -22.84 -0.96
C ASP A 366 -16.78 -22.76 -0.91
N ASN A 367 -17.36 -22.24 -2.01
CA ASN A 367 -18.15 -23.11 -2.92
C ASN A 367 -18.54 -22.40 -4.23
N VAL A 368 -17.60 -21.69 -4.83
CA VAL A 368 -17.72 -21.26 -6.22
C VAL A 368 -16.41 -21.64 -6.90
N THR A 369 -16.46 -22.68 -7.74
CA THR A 369 -15.43 -22.96 -8.74
C THR A 369 -15.39 -21.81 -9.74
N VAL A 370 -14.69 -20.74 -9.37
CA VAL A 370 -14.09 -19.80 -10.30
C VAL A 370 -12.67 -20.31 -10.52
N PRO A 371 -12.20 -20.51 -11.76
CA PRO A 371 -10.85 -21.00 -11.98
C PRO A 371 -9.86 -19.95 -11.45
N LEU A 372 -9.15 -20.30 -10.38
CA LEU A 372 -7.89 -19.65 -10.04
C LEU A 372 -6.99 -19.73 -11.27
N THR A 373 -6.61 -18.61 -11.86
CA THR A 373 -5.41 -18.62 -12.70
C THR A 373 -4.21 -18.68 -11.77
N GLU A 374 -3.89 -19.89 -11.31
CA GLU A 374 -2.64 -20.27 -10.66
C GLU A 374 -1.44 -19.72 -11.44
N THR A 375 -0.88 -18.57 -11.03
CA THR A 375 0.35 -18.04 -11.64
C THR A 375 1.25 -17.26 -10.66
N ALA A 376 0.72 -16.62 -9.62
CA ALA A 376 1.55 -15.91 -8.63
C ALA A 376 2.13 -16.88 -7.58
N ILE A 377 3.46 -16.92 -7.42
CA ILE A 377 4.15 -17.84 -6.50
C ILE A 377 4.40 -17.19 -5.12
N LEU A 378 4.81 -15.91 -5.07
CA LEU A 378 4.87 -15.15 -3.82
C LEU A 378 3.61 -14.29 -3.59
N PRO A 379 3.21 -14.04 -2.33
CA PRO A 379 2.13 -13.10 -2.03
C PRO A 379 2.45 -11.70 -2.58
N LEU A 380 1.46 -11.06 -3.19
CA LEU A 380 1.57 -9.72 -3.81
C LEU A 380 2.55 -9.66 -5.01
N GLU A 381 2.94 -10.81 -5.60
CA GLU A 381 3.77 -10.86 -6.81
C GLU A 381 3.14 -10.06 -7.96
N ASP A 382 1.83 -10.15 -8.17
CA ASP A 382 1.14 -9.42 -9.25
C ASP A 382 1.22 -7.90 -9.10
N MET A 383 1.13 -7.40 -7.86
CA MET A 383 1.29 -5.97 -7.57
C MET A 383 2.73 -5.54 -7.78
N PHE A 384 3.69 -6.34 -7.30
CA PHE A 384 5.11 -6.06 -7.52
C PHE A 384 5.44 -6.02 -9.02
N ARG A 385 4.89 -6.97 -9.77
CA ARG A 385 5.00 -7.05 -11.23
C ARG A 385 4.47 -5.80 -11.89
N ALA A 386 3.25 -5.38 -11.55
CA ALA A 386 2.63 -4.18 -12.10
C ALA A 386 3.47 -2.92 -11.83
N SER A 387 3.81 -2.66 -10.56
CA SER A 387 4.59 -1.46 -10.18
C SER A 387 5.99 -1.43 -10.80
N TYR A 388 6.67 -2.58 -10.89
CA TYR A 388 7.96 -2.66 -11.57
C TYR A 388 7.82 -2.37 -13.07
N ASN A 389 6.84 -2.98 -13.73
CA ASN A 389 6.64 -2.82 -15.16
C ASN A 389 6.28 -1.38 -15.51
N GLU A 390 5.50 -0.68 -14.70
CA GLU A 390 5.23 0.75 -14.88
C GLU A 390 6.52 1.57 -14.92
N ILE A 391 7.43 1.35 -13.97
CA ILE A 391 8.73 2.04 -13.95
C ILE A 391 9.56 1.70 -15.19
N GLU A 392 9.54 0.45 -15.65
CA GLU A 392 10.21 0.08 -16.91
C GLU A 392 9.61 0.83 -18.10
N TYR A 393 8.28 0.91 -18.21
CA TYR A 393 7.60 1.58 -19.31
C TYR A 393 7.80 3.09 -19.28
N LEU A 394 7.78 3.72 -18.09
CA LEU A 394 8.16 5.13 -17.93
C LEU A 394 9.61 5.38 -18.34
N LYS A 395 10.54 4.53 -17.89
CA LYS A 395 11.96 4.62 -18.27
C LYS A 395 12.12 4.53 -19.79
N VAL A 396 11.49 3.55 -20.42
CA VAL A 396 11.56 3.37 -21.88
C VAL A 396 10.94 4.56 -22.61
N TYR A 397 9.78 5.04 -22.18
CA TYR A 397 9.12 6.20 -22.76
C TYR A 397 10.01 7.45 -22.72
N PHE A 398 10.49 7.84 -21.54
CA PHE A 398 11.31 9.05 -21.40
C PHE A 398 12.68 8.93 -22.06
N SER A 399 13.22 7.71 -22.20
CA SER A 399 14.43 7.46 -22.98
C SER A 399 14.21 7.56 -24.50
N HIS A 400 12.96 7.60 -24.98
CA HIS A 400 12.60 7.66 -26.40
C HIS A 400 11.64 8.82 -26.71
N ILE A 401 11.56 9.80 -25.83
CA ILE A 401 10.74 10.99 -26.06
C ILE A 401 11.30 11.77 -27.25
N GLU A 402 10.42 12.28 -28.11
CA GLU A 402 10.82 12.92 -29.37
C GLU A 402 11.62 14.22 -29.19
N SER A 403 11.67 14.77 -27.98
CA SER A 403 12.39 16.00 -27.63
C SER A 403 13.82 15.69 -27.14
N PRO A 404 14.86 15.94 -27.96
CA PRO A 404 16.24 15.63 -27.58
C PRO A 404 16.73 16.30 -26.29
N PRO A 405 16.37 17.57 -25.99
CA PRO A 405 16.74 18.19 -24.71
C PRO A 405 16.13 17.48 -23.49
N ILE A 406 14.89 16.98 -23.60
CA ILE A 406 14.23 16.28 -22.51
C ILE A 406 14.81 14.89 -22.33
N GLN A 407 15.08 14.19 -23.44
CA GLN A 407 15.75 12.90 -23.44
C GLN A 407 17.13 12.99 -22.75
N GLN A 408 17.96 13.96 -23.13
CA GLN A 408 19.28 14.17 -22.52
C GLN A 408 19.19 14.47 -21.02
N ARG A 409 18.19 15.26 -20.60
CA ARG A 409 17.93 15.49 -19.17
C ARG A 409 17.51 14.22 -18.45
N PHE A 410 16.63 13.42 -19.05
CA PHE A 410 16.22 12.15 -18.45
C PHE A 410 17.41 11.21 -18.24
N GLU A 411 18.27 11.11 -19.26
CA GLU A 411 19.51 10.32 -19.21
C GLU A 411 20.44 10.78 -18.09
N ALA A 412 20.59 12.10 -17.91
CA ALA A 412 21.44 12.67 -16.88
C ALA A 412 20.85 12.55 -15.47
N ASP A 413 19.54 12.77 -15.33
CA ASP A 413 18.89 12.96 -14.03
C ASP A 413 18.37 11.65 -13.43
N LEU A 414 17.83 10.74 -14.26
CA LEU A 414 17.01 9.62 -13.78
C LEU A 414 17.35 8.25 -14.35
N LEU A 415 17.90 8.15 -15.56
CA LEU A 415 18.14 6.84 -16.19
C LEU A 415 19.03 5.95 -15.32
N HIS A 416 20.17 6.47 -14.86
CA HIS A 416 21.10 5.70 -14.04
C HIS A 416 20.53 5.37 -12.65
N PRO A 417 19.93 6.32 -11.89
CA PRO A 417 19.22 6.00 -10.65
C PRO A 417 18.15 4.92 -10.78
N ILE A 418 17.36 4.93 -11.87
CA ILE A 418 16.36 3.88 -12.11
C ILE A 418 17.04 2.53 -12.35
N GLU A 419 18.10 2.47 -13.16
CA GLU A 419 18.84 1.24 -13.43
C GLU A 419 19.44 0.62 -12.15
N GLU A 420 20.07 1.44 -11.30
CA GLU A 420 20.63 1.00 -10.02
C GLU A 420 19.55 0.49 -9.07
N PHE A 421 18.43 1.22 -9.00
CA PHE A 421 17.29 0.83 -8.18
C PHE A 421 16.67 -0.49 -8.65
N GLN A 422 16.46 -0.65 -9.96
CA GLN A 422 15.90 -1.87 -10.54
C GLN A 422 16.79 -3.09 -10.27
N ALA A 423 18.11 -2.93 -10.32
CA ALA A 423 19.07 -3.97 -9.95
C ALA A 423 18.95 -4.33 -8.45
N LEU A 424 18.86 -3.33 -7.58
CA LEU A 424 18.70 -3.51 -6.13
C LEU A 424 17.40 -4.23 -5.78
N VAL A 425 16.26 -3.75 -6.29
CA VAL A 425 14.94 -4.34 -6.01
C VAL A 425 14.80 -5.73 -6.60
N THR A 426 15.35 -5.98 -7.80
CA THR A 426 15.39 -7.34 -8.36
C THR A 426 16.19 -8.28 -7.45
N ARG A 427 17.36 -7.85 -6.97
CA ARG A 427 18.20 -8.64 -6.07
C ARG A 427 17.48 -8.96 -4.76
N GLU A 428 16.84 -7.98 -4.13
CA GLU A 428 16.09 -8.19 -2.90
C GLU A 428 14.89 -9.11 -3.12
N TYR A 429 14.16 -8.97 -4.23
CA TYR A 429 13.08 -9.89 -4.58
C TYR A 429 13.60 -11.32 -4.74
N THR A 430 14.72 -11.52 -5.45
CA THR A 430 15.34 -12.85 -5.60
C THR A 430 15.76 -13.44 -4.26
N LEU A 431 16.25 -12.63 -3.32
CA LEU A 431 16.57 -13.10 -1.97
C LEU A 431 15.32 -13.53 -1.20
N LEU A 432 14.23 -12.76 -1.30
CA LEU A 432 12.94 -13.15 -0.71
C LEU A 432 12.41 -14.45 -1.32
N PHE A 433 12.52 -14.60 -2.63
CA PHE A 433 12.12 -15.83 -3.30
C PHE A 433 12.94 -17.04 -2.85
N LYS A 434 14.27 -16.88 -2.70
CA LYS A 434 15.15 -17.95 -2.21
C LYS A 434 14.91 -18.29 -0.75
N ASP A 435 14.56 -17.32 0.09
CA ASP A 435 14.16 -17.57 1.48
C ASP A 435 12.83 -18.35 1.54
N ALA A 436 11.89 -18.00 0.67
CA ALA A 436 10.60 -18.66 0.55
C ALA A 436 10.72 -20.08 -0.02
N PHE A 437 11.59 -20.27 -1.01
CA PHE A 437 11.89 -21.54 -1.67
C PHE A 437 13.40 -21.83 -1.67
N PRO A 438 13.95 -22.37 -0.56
CA PRO A 438 15.37 -22.72 -0.49
C PRO A 438 15.80 -23.77 -1.52
N HIS A 439 14.86 -24.63 -1.91
CA HIS A 439 15.04 -25.63 -2.96
C HIS A 439 13.91 -25.53 -3.98
N ARG A 440 14.24 -25.65 -5.27
CA ARG A 440 13.31 -25.51 -6.39
C ARG A 440 12.14 -26.49 -6.36
N ILE A 441 12.36 -27.69 -5.81
CA ILE A 441 11.30 -28.70 -5.63
C ILE A 441 10.18 -28.23 -4.71
N ASN A 442 10.48 -27.28 -3.81
CA ASN A 442 9.51 -26.72 -2.87
C ASN A 442 8.54 -25.75 -3.56
N GLU A 443 8.85 -25.25 -4.77
CA GLU A 443 7.96 -24.36 -5.53
C GLU A 443 6.61 -25.03 -5.81
N ALA A 444 6.63 -26.32 -6.17
CA ALA A 444 5.42 -27.12 -6.43
C ALA A 444 4.62 -27.45 -5.16
N ALA A 445 5.25 -27.44 -3.98
CA ALA A 445 4.61 -27.70 -2.70
C ALA A 445 3.91 -26.46 -2.12
N GLY A 446 4.15 -25.28 -2.70
CA GLY A 446 3.64 -24.01 -2.20
C GLY A 446 4.28 -23.56 -0.88
N LEU A 447 3.86 -22.40 -0.39
CA LEU A 447 4.40 -21.81 0.85
C LEU A 447 3.64 -22.26 2.09
N GLN A 448 4.37 -22.67 3.13
CA GLN A 448 3.83 -22.77 4.49
C GLN A 448 3.38 -21.39 4.98
N GLU A 449 2.40 -21.33 5.88
CA GLU A 449 1.80 -20.07 6.33
C GLU A 449 2.83 -19.09 6.90
N SER A 450 3.81 -19.57 7.68
CA SER A 450 4.88 -18.74 8.23
C SER A 450 5.81 -18.15 7.16
N GLN A 451 6.12 -18.90 6.10
CA GLN A 451 6.92 -18.43 4.97
C GLN A 451 6.11 -17.46 4.10
N ARG A 452 4.81 -17.73 3.92
CA ARG A 452 3.87 -16.85 3.21
C ARG A 452 3.78 -15.48 3.88
N ALA A 453 3.66 -15.42 5.21
CA ALA A 453 3.64 -14.16 5.95
C ALA A 453 4.94 -13.35 5.79
N ARG A 454 6.11 -14.00 5.93
CA ARG A 454 7.42 -13.35 5.74
C ARG A 454 7.64 -12.86 4.31
N ALA A 455 7.29 -13.69 3.31
CA ALA A 455 7.36 -13.32 1.91
C ALA A 455 6.46 -12.11 1.62
N ARG A 456 5.23 -12.10 2.15
CA ARG A 456 4.30 -10.98 2.01
C ARG A 456 4.88 -9.68 2.56
N GLU A 457 5.41 -9.71 3.78
CA GLU A 457 6.04 -8.54 4.40
C GLU A 457 7.24 -8.04 3.57
N GLY A 458 8.06 -8.96 3.07
CA GLY A 458 9.17 -8.66 2.17
C GLY A 458 8.72 -7.96 0.89
N VAL A 459 7.73 -8.52 0.19
CA VAL A 459 7.20 -7.93 -1.05
C VAL A 459 6.54 -6.57 -0.78
N THR A 460 5.84 -6.40 0.35
CA THR A 460 5.29 -5.09 0.76
C THR A 460 6.38 -4.03 0.93
N ARG A 461 7.54 -4.38 1.50
CA ARG A 461 8.68 -3.43 1.59
C ARG A 461 9.22 -3.04 0.22
N LEU A 462 9.24 -3.97 -0.73
CA LEU A 462 9.68 -3.69 -2.10
C LEU A 462 8.68 -2.81 -2.85
N LEU A 463 7.38 -3.02 -2.66
CA LEU A 463 6.32 -2.16 -3.21
C LEU A 463 6.49 -0.70 -2.77
N ARG A 464 6.72 -0.46 -1.47
CA ARG A 464 7.00 0.90 -0.96
C ARG A 464 8.22 1.54 -1.63
N LYS A 465 9.26 0.76 -1.92
CA LYS A 465 10.43 1.25 -2.65
C LYS A 465 10.08 1.64 -4.08
N LEU A 466 9.28 0.81 -4.76
CA LEU A 466 8.81 1.09 -6.12
C LEU A 466 7.96 2.36 -6.15
N ASP A 467 7.07 2.55 -5.18
CA ASP A 467 6.23 3.74 -5.07
C ASP A 467 7.07 5.02 -4.90
N MET A 468 8.10 5.00 -4.04
CA MET A 468 9.00 6.16 -3.88
C MET A 468 9.75 6.52 -5.17
N LEU A 469 10.22 5.52 -5.92
CA LEU A 469 10.86 5.78 -7.21
C LEU A 469 9.84 6.33 -8.22
N ASN A 470 8.64 5.80 -8.23
CA ASN A 470 7.55 6.26 -9.09
C ASN A 470 7.16 7.72 -8.79
N GLU A 471 7.14 8.13 -7.52
CA GLU A 471 6.96 9.53 -7.12
C GLU A 471 8.12 10.42 -7.60
N THR A 472 9.36 9.91 -7.53
CA THR A 472 10.55 10.63 -8.03
C THR A 472 10.44 10.88 -9.54
N ILE A 473 10.05 9.86 -10.32
CA ILE A 473 9.80 9.98 -11.75
C ILE A 473 8.64 10.96 -12.01
N THR A 474 7.57 10.89 -11.21
CA THR A 474 6.42 11.79 -11.31
C THR A 474 6.80 13.25 -11.09
N ALA A 475 7.60 13.53 -10.05
CA ALA A 475 8.08 14.87 -9.76
C ALA A 475 8.98 15.41 -10.87
N TRP A 476 9.90 14.59 -11.38
CA TRP A 476 10.78 14.97 -12.49
C TRP A 476 9.98 15.24 -13.77
N ALA A 477 9.01 14.40 -14.11
CA ALA A 477 8.15 14.59 -15.28
C ALA A 477 7.37 15.93 -15.20
N TYR A 478 6.87 16.26 -14.00
CA TYR A 478 6.19 17.52 -13.77
C TYR A 478 7.13 18.73 -13.92
N GLN A 479 8.34 18.66 -13.35
CA GLN A 479 9.29 19.77 -13.32
C GLN A 479 10.05 19.99 -14.63
N THR A 480 10.28 18.93 -15.41
CA THR A 480 11.14 18.97 -16.60
C THR A 480 10.34 18.86 -17.89
N VAL A 481 9.28 18.06 -17.89
CA VAL A 481 8.47 17.76 -19.09
C VAL A 481 7.14 18.52 -19.07
N MET A 482 6.79 19.16 -17.95
CA MET A 482 5.49 19.80 -17.72
C MET A 482 4.31 18.82 -17.84
N VAL A 483 4.56 17.54 -17.54
CA VAL A 483 3.54 16.49 -17.54
C VAL A 483 3.26 16.04 -16.12
N ASP A 484 2.00 16.12 -15.70
CA ASP A 484 1.57 15.63 -14.40
C ASP A 484 1.15 14.16 -14.47
N LEU A 485 2.06 13.25 -14.11
CA LEU A 485 1.77 11.81 -14.03
C LEU A 485 0.80 11.42 -12.90
N ARG A 486 0.28 12.37 -12.12
CA ARG A 486 -0.85 12.14 -11.17
C ARG A 486 -2.21 12.22 -11.87
N GLN A 487 -2.27 12.78 -13.08
CA GLN A 487 -3.47 12.76 -13.91
C GLN A 487 -3.59 11.39 -14.58
N GLY A 488 -4.71 10.68 -14.34
CA GLY A 488 -4.93 9.32 -14.81
C GLY A 488 -4.72 9.18 -16.32
N ASP A 489 -5.38 10.02 -17.12
CA ASP A 489 -5.31 9.97 -18.58
C ASP A 489 -3.89 10.21 -19.12
N ALA A 490 -3.15 11.15 -18.51
CA ALA A 490 -1.78 11.45 -18.92
C ALA A 490 -0.83 10.29 -18.60
N ARG A 491 -0.98 9.70 -17.40
CA ARG A 491 -0.19 8.56 -16.97
C ARG A 491 -0.47 7.32 -17.81
N GLU A 492 -1.74 6.99 -18.04
CA GLU A 492 -2.16 5.83 -18.82
C GLU A 492 -1.67 5.94 -20.27
N ASN A 493 -1.79 7.12 -20.90
CA ASN A 493 -1.29 7.33 -22.25
C ASN A 493 0.23 7.13 -22.35
N ILE A 494 0.98 7.69 -21.39
CA ILE A 494 2.45 7.54 -21.35
C ILE A 494 2.86 6.08 -21.12
N LEU A 495 2.22 5.38 -20.19
CA LEU A 495 2.48 3.98 -19.92
C LEU A 495 2.18 3.10 -21.15
N THR A 496 1.05 3.35 -21.83
CA THR A 496 0.67 2.66 -23.07
C THR A 496 1.71 2.86 -24.18
N GLN A 497 2.19 4.09 -24.35
CA GLN A 497 3.25 4.38 -25.32
C GLN A 497 4.58 3.73 -24.93
N GLY A 498 4.95 3.80 -23.65
CA GLY A 498 6.15 3.15 -23.10
C GLY A 498 6.15 1.64 -23.31
N GLU A 499 5.03 0.98 -23.03
CA GLU A 499 4.84 -0.45 -23.27
C GLU A 499 4.94 -0.80 -24.76
N ALA A 500 4.32 0.00 -25.64
CA ALA A 500 4.40 -0.20 -27.09
C ALA A 500 5.85 -0.05 -27.60
N ILE A 501 6.62 0.92 -27.08
CA ILE A 501 8.04 1.09 -27.40
C ILE A 501 8.84 -0.10 -26.89
N TRP A 502 8.62 -0.52 -25.64
CA TRP A 502 9.29 -1.68 -25.04
C TRP A 502 9.04 -2.94 -25.88
N ALA A 503 7.79 -3.22 -26.25
CA ALA A 503 7.42 -4.39 -27.04
C ALA A 503 8.06 -4.40 -28.44
N ARG A 504 8.13 -3.24 -29.11
CA ARG A 504 8.83 -3.09 -30.39
C ARG A 504 10.33 -3.34 -30.25
N ARG A 505 10.97 -2.76 -29.24
CA ARG A 505 12.41 -2.97 -28.98
C ARG A 505 12.71 -4.43 -28.67
N PHE A 506 11.91 -5.06 -27.81
CA PHE A 506 12.07 -6.48 -27.46
C PHE A 506 12.02 -7.37 -28.71
N ARG A 507 10.99 -7.21 -29.56
CA ARG A 507 10.88 -7.97 -30.82
C ARG A 507 12.11 -7.77 -31.70
N SER A 508 12.55 -6.53 -31.87
CA SER A 508 13.69 -6.22 -32.73
C SER A 508 15.02 -6.78 -32.20
N ILE A 509 15.20 -6.82 -30.88
CA ILE A 509 16.34 -7.48 -30.24
C ILE A 509 16.28 -8.99 -30.45
N LYS A 510 15.11 -9.60 -30.22
CA LYS A 510 14.89 -11.03 -30.38
C LYS A 510 15.15 -11.48 -31.81
N GLU A 511 14.60 -10.78 -32.80
CA GLU A 511 14.83 -11.06 -34.23
C GLU A 511 16.32 -11.02 -34.59
N ALA A 512 17.06 -10.05 -34.06
CA ALA A 512 18.50 -9.95 -34.28
C ALA A 512 19.28 -11.12 -33.65
N ILE A 513 18.88 -11.55 -32.45
CA ILE A 513 19.49 -12.73 -31.80
C ILE A 513 19.16 -14.00 -32.58
N ASP A 514 17.89 -14.20 -32.96
CA ASP A 514 17.46 -15.35 -33.75
C ASP A 514 18.22 -15.44 -35.08
N ALA A 515 18.41 -14.31 -35.76
CA ALA A 515 19.18 -14.22 -37.00
C ALA A 515 20.67 -14.57 -36.83
N VAL A 516 21.28 -14.21 -35.68
CA VAL A 516 22.63 -14.63 -35.35
C VAL A 516 22.66 -16.13 -35.07
N LEU A 517 21.79 -16.62 -34.18
CA LEU A 517 21.79 -18.03 -33.78
C LEU A 517 21.49 -18.98 -34.93
N GLY A 518 20.68 -18.56 -35.90
CA GLY A 518 20.40 -19.33 -37.13
C GLY A 518 21.62 -19.59 -38.02
N GLN A 519 22.72 -18.86 -37.82
CA GLN A 519 23.98 -19.06 -38.55
C GLN A 519 24.87 -20.15 -37.93
N PHE A 520 24.54 -20.60 -36.72
CA PHE A 520 25.36 -21.52 -35.95
C PHE A 520 24.61 -22.83 -35.68
N SER A 521 25.36 -23.93 -35.66
CA SER A 521 24.88 -25.23 -35.21
C SER A 521 26.03 -25.98 -34.55
N TYR A 522 25.69 -26.96 -33.73
CA TYR A 522 26.64 -27.90 -33.14
C TYR A 522 26.26 -29.31 -33.61
N HIS A 523 27.13 -29.94 -34.40
CA HIS A 523 26.86 -31.21 -35.10
C HIS A 523 25.51 -31.25 -35.85
N GLY A 524 25.12 -30.15 -36.49
CA GLY A 524 23.86 -30.04 -37.23
C GLY A 524 22.62 -29.76 -36.36
N HIS A 525 22.77 -29.66 -35.03
CA HIS A 525 21.72 -29.24 -34.13
C HIS A 525 21.73 -27.72 -33.93
N HIS A 526 20.56 -27.08 -34.03
CA HIS A 526 20.41 -25.64 -33.84
C HIS A 526 20.66 -25.22 -32.39
N LEU A 527 21.22 -24.01 -32.22
CA LEU A 527 21.30 -23.37 -30.92
C LEU A 527 19.91 -22.89 -30.49
N GLN A 528 19.64 -23.02 -29.20
CA GLN A 528 18.38 -22.62 -28.57
C GLN A 528 18.69 -21.77 -27.34
N TYR A 529 17.67 -21.06 -26.84
CA TYR A 529 17.75 -20.34 -25.58
C TYR A 529 16.49 -20.56 -24.76
N VAL A 530 16.58 -20.33 -23.46
CA VAL A 530 15.44 -20.42 -22.53
C VAL A 530 15.24 -19.13 -21.76
N GLY A 531 14.12 -19.05 -21.04
CA GLY A 531 13.88 -18.01 -20.05
C GLY A 531 13.33 -16.73 -20.68
N SER A 532 13.81 -15.59 -20.20
CA SER A 532 13.15 -14.32 -20.49
C SER A 532 13.30 -13.82 -21.92
N LEU A 533 14.24 -14.38 -22.69
CA LEU A 533 14.38 -14.07 -24.11
C LEU A 533 13.26 -14.68 -24.96
N SER A 534 12.54 -15.69 -24.47
CA SER A 534 11.43 -16.30 -25.20
C SER A 534 10.21 -15.37 -25.31
N HIS A 535 9.86 -14.71 -24.21
CA HIS A 535 8.60 -13.94 -24.10
C HIS A 535 8.76 -12.53 -23.50
N GLY A 536 9.99 -12.14 -23.13
CA GLY A 536 10.28 -10.83 -22.53
C GLY A 536 9.96 -10.72 -21.04
N ILE A 537 9.54 -11.83 -20.41
CA ILE A 537 9.13 -11.91 -19.01
C ILE A 537 10.17 -12.71 -18.21
N ARG A 538 10.56 -12.20 -17.05
CA ARG A 538 11.50 -12.86 -16.14
C ARG A 538 10.80 -13.95 -15.32
N GLY A 539 11.55 -14.93 -14.83
CA GLY A 539 10.98 -16.01 -14.02
C GLY A 539 10.45 -15.54 -12.65
N HIS A 540 9.72 -16.42 -11.95
CA HIS A 540 9.11 -16.13 -10.65
C HIS A 540 10.08 -15.60 -9.58
N HIS A 541 11.33 -16.06 -9.58
CA HIS A 541 12.37 -15.53 -8.68
C HIS A 541 12.76 -14.06 -8.92
N LYS A 542 12.20 -13.43 -9.96
CA LYS A 542 12.31 -12.00 -10.27
C LYS A 542 10.93 -11.33 -10.38
N GLY A 543 9.90 -11.95 -9.79
CA GLY A 543 8.54 -11.43 -9.67
C GLY A 543 7.78 -11.34 -10.98
N THR A 544 8.07 -12.21 -11.94
CA THR A 544 7.41 -12.24 -13.27
C THR A 544 7.37 -10.90 -14.01
N THR A 545 8.36 -10.05 -13.72
CA THR A 545 8.50 -8.71 -14.30
C THR A 545 9.03 -8.74 -15.73
N VAL A 546 8.77 -7.68 -16.51
CA VAL A 546 9.41 -7.53 -17.83
C VAL A 546 10.93 -7.44 -17.72
N ILE A 547 11.66 -7.83 -18.77
CA ILE A 547 13.11 -7.66 -18.82
C ILE A 547 13.50 -6.19 -18.94
N ASN A 548 14.61 -5.84 -18.28
CA ASN A 548 15.34 -4.62 -18.60
C ASN A 548 16.08 -4.87 -19.93
N LEU A 549 15.70 -4.11 -20.97
CA LEU A 549 16.26 -4.28 -22.32
C LEU A 549 17.74 -3.89 -22.42
N ASP A 550 18.27 -3.13 -21.46
CA ASP A 550 19.67 -2.71 -21.46
C ASP A 550 20.57 -3.64 -20.62
N ASP A 551 19.96 -4.60 -19.91
CA ASP A 551 20.65 -5.53 -19.01
C ASP A 551 20.04 -6.95 -19.05
N PHE A 552 19.97 -7.58 -20.24
CA PHE A 552 19.52 -8.98 -20.39
C PHE A 552 20.63 -9.96 -20.84
N ASP A 553 20.65 -11.15 -20.25
CA ASP A 553 21.56 -12.24 -20.58
C ASP A 553 20.96 -13.17 -21.65
N VAL A 554 21.82 -13.91 -22.36
CA VAL A 554 21.40 -14.90 -23.38
C VAL A 554 21.82 -16.28 -22.91
N ASP A 555 20.88 -17.02 -22.33
CA ASP A 555 21.09 -18.38 -21.79
C ASP A 555 21.02 -19.43 -22.91
N LEU A 556 22.13 -19.61 -23.64
CA LEU A 556 22.20 -20.52 -24.79
C LEU A 556 22.37 -21.98 -24.37
N PHE A 557 21.77 -22.88 -25.15
CA PHE A 557 22.01 -24.30 -25.05
C PHE A 557 21.90 -24.99 -26.41
N VAL A 558 22.46 -26.18 -26.50
CA VAL A 558 22.19 -27.13 -27.59
C VAL A 558 21.75 -28.47 -27.01
N ALA A 559 20.70 -29.04 -27.60
CA ALA A 559 20.19 -30.36 -27.23
C ALA A 559 20.72 -31.41 -28.20
N HIS A 560 21.59 -32.28 -27.70
CA HIS A 560 22.23 -33.33 -28.50
C HIS A 560 22.51 -34.54 -27.60
N ALA A 561 21.58 -35.49 -27.56
CA ALA A 561 21.61 -36.63 -26.64
C ALA A 561 22.88 -37.49 -26.76
N GLU A 562 23.36 -37.74 -27.98
CA GLU A 562 24.55 -38.56 -28.22
C GLU A 562 25.82 -37.90 -27.65
N GLU A 563 26.14 -36.67 -28.06
CA GLU A 563 27.23 -35.90 -27.48
C GLU A 563 27.12 -35.73 -25.96
N TRP A 564 25.91 -35.48 -25.44
CA TRP A 564 25.72 -35.36 -24.00
C TRP A 564 26.09 -36.67 -23.27
N ARG A 565 25.62 -37.81 -23.76
CA ARG A 565 25.96 -39.14 -23.20
C ARG A 565 27.44 -39.49 -23.39
N ARG A 566 28.04 -39.04 -24.49
CA ARG A 566 29.47 -39.23 -24.79
C ARG A 566 30.36 -38.49 -23.78
N HIS A 567 30.03 -37.23 -23.47
CA HIS A 567 30.85 -36.38 -22.61
C HIS A 567 30.57 -36.55 -21.11
N LEU A 568 29.34 -36.93 -20.73
CA LEU A 568 28.92 -36.99 -19.32
C LEU A 568 29.84 -37.82 -18.41
N PRO A 569 30.32 -39.02 -18.78
CA PRO A 569 31.18 -39.81 -17.90
C PRO A 569 32.49 -39.08 -17.56
N VAL A 570 33.15 -38.50 -18.57
CA VAL A 570 34.41 -37.75 -18.40
C VAL A 570 34.17 -36.47 -17.59
N ILE A 571 33.07 -35.76 -17.85
CA ILE A 571 32.71 -34.56 -17.08
C ILE A 571 32.48 -34.92 -15.61
N ARG A 572 31.74 -35.98 -15.30
CA ARG A 572 31.49 -36.39 -13.91
C ARG A 572 32.75 -36.82 -13.17
N GLU A 573 33.70 -37.43 -13.87
CA GLU A 573 34.95 -37.92 -13.27
C GLU A 573 35.98 -36.80 -13.08
N GLN A 574 36.19 -35.97 -14.12
CA GLN A 574 37.33 -35.03 -14.17
C GLN A 574 36.92 -33.57 -13.95
N PHE A 575 35.66 -33.23 -14.22
CA PHE A 575 35.13 -31.87 -14.15
C PHE A 575 33.76 -31.82 -13.44
N PRO A 576 33.63 -32.36 -12.22
CA PRO A 576 32.33 -32.54 -11.57
C PRO A 576 31.55 -31.23 -11.41
N ASP A 577 32.23 -30.10 -11.24
CA ASP A 577 31.63 -28.76 -11.11
C ASP A 577 30.99 -28.25 -12.42
N ASN A 578 31.37 -28.84 -13.57
CA ASN A 578 30.85 -28.49 -14.89
C ASN A 578 29.54 -29.22 -15.23
N PHE A 579 28.93 -29.94 -14.28
CA PHE A 579 27.65 -30.60 -14.47
C PHE A 579 26.63 -30.12 -13.43
N SER A 580 25.53 -29.53 -13.90
CA SER A 580 24.44 -29.06 -13.02
C SER A 580 23.09 -29.15 -13.70
N ASN A 581 22.08 -29.68 -13.00
CA ASN A 581 20.70 -29.77 -13.47
C ASN A 581 20.54 -30.38 -14.88
N GLY A 582 21.31 -31.43 -15.17
CA GLY A 582 21.28 -32.12 -16.48
C GLY A 582 22.00 -31.38 -17.61
N LYS A 583 22.71 -30.29 -17.30
CA LYS A 583 23.47 -29.48 -18.26
C LYS A 583 24.97 -29.70 -18.07
N ILE A 584 25.68 -29.81 -19.18
CA ILE A 584 27.15 -29.80 -19.22
C ILE A 584 27.60 -28.38 -19.59
N HIS A 585 28.38 -27.76 -18.72
CA HIS A 585 29.00 -26.45 -18.88
C HIS A 585 30.40 -26.64 -19.50
N PRO A 586 30.62 -26.34 -20.78
CA PRO A 586 31.83 -26.76 -21.47
C PRO A 586 33.08 -25.95 -21.09
N LEU A 587 32.95 -24.75 -20.51
CA LEU A 587 34.09 -23.88 -20.25
C LEU A 587 35.10 -24.52 -19.27
N GLY A 588 36.38 -24.52 -19.65
CA GLY A 588 37.46 -25.10 -18.83
C GLY A 588 37.57 -26.64 -18.88
N THR A 589 36.78 -27.30 -19.74
CA THR A 589 36.80 -28.77 -19.92
C THR A 589 37.53 -29.17 -21.21
N HIS A 590 37.52 -30.46 -21.55
CA HIS A 590 38.00 -30.99 -22.84
C HIS A 590 37.12 -30.64 -24.03
N MET A 591 35.93 -30.05 -23.83
CA MET A 591 34.95 -29.77 -24.88
C MET A 591 35.29 -28.51 -25.70
N HIS A 592 36.48 -28.47 -26.30
CA HIS A 592 37.01 -27.29 -27.01
C HIS A 592 36.14 -26.83 -28.19
N GLU A 593 35.45 -27.75 -28.88
CA GLU A 593 34.56 -27.40 -29.99
C GLU A 593 33.39 -26.52 -29.54
N LEU A 594 32.73 -26.90 -28.43
CA LEU A 594 31.61 -26.14 -27.89
C LEU A 594 32.06 -24.83 -27.21
N GLN A 595 33.29 -24.80 -26.65
CA GLN A 595 33.92 -23.57 -26.16
C GLN A 595 34.20 -22.59 -27.30
N ASN A 596 34.77 -23.07 -28.41
CA ASN A 596 35.04 -22.26 -29.60
C ASN A 596 33.75 -21.74 -30.23
N LEU A 597 32.69 -22.57 -30.26
CA LEU A 597 31.38 -22.15 -30.71
C LEU A 597 30.79 -21.06 -29.80
N SER A 598 30.91 -21.21 -28.48
CA SER A 598 30.46 -20.20 -27.51
C SER A 598 31.17 -18.85 -27.74
N TYR A 599 32.49 -18.89 -27.98
CA TYR A 599 33.29 -17.72 -28.32
C TYR A 599 32.84 -17.08 -29.65
N ALA A 600 32.67 -17.87 -30.72
CA ALA A 600 32.25 -17.39 -32.02
C ALA A 600 30.86 -16.72 -31.99
N VAL A 601 29.90 -17.35 -31.29
CA VAL A 601 28.56 -16.79 -31.09
C VAL A 601 28.61 -15.50 -30.27
N GLY A 602 29.41 -15.46 -29.20
CA GLY A 602 29.58 -14.25 -28.39
C GLY A 602 30.11 -13.06 -29.21
N HIS A 603 31.05 -13.30 -30.12
CA HIS A 603 31.54 -12.29 -31.08
C HIS A 603 30.46 -11.86 -32.08
N ALA A 604 29.71 -12.80 -32.63
CA ALA A 604 28.64 -12.51 -33.58
C ALA A 604 27.51 -11.69 -32.92
N LEU A 605 27.12 -12.02 -31.69
CA LEU A 605 26.17 -11.24 -30.89
C LEU A 605 26.71 -9.83 -30.62
N ALA A 606 27.98 -9.71 -30.20
CA ALA A 606 28.61 -8.41 -29.96
C ALA A 606 28.68 -7.51 -31.19
N ALA A 607 28.81 -8.10 -32.38
CA ALA A 607 28.84 -7.40 -33.67
C ALA A 607 27.46 -6.98 -34.19
N ASN A 608 26.41 -7.78 -33.94
CA ASN A 608 25.07 -7.54 -34.50
C ASN A 608 24.10 -6.79 -33.57
N LEU A 609 24.41 -6.72 -32.28
CA LEU A 609 23.59 -6.02 -31.28
C LEU A 609 23.99 -4.57 -30.89
N PRO A 610 25.04 -3.92 -31.43
CA PRO A 610 25.27 -2.48 -31.20
C PRO A 610 24.03 -1.64 -31.53
N GLY A 611 23.74 -0.63 -30.70
CA GLY A 611 22.56 0.24 -30.85
C GLY A 611 21.23 -0.41 -30.43
N ARG A 612 21.21 -1.71 -30.17
CA ARG A 612 20.04 -2.44 -29.64
C ARG A 612 20.14 -2.66 -28.13
N VAL A 613 21.38 -2.84 -27.64
CA VAL A 613 21.75 -3.03 -26.21
C VAL A 613 22.94 -2.14 -25.82
N LYS A 614 22.88 -1.58 -24.61
CA LYS A 614 23.86 -0.62 -24.05
C LYS A 614 25.29 -1.19 -23.89
N LYS A 615 25.46 -2.52 -23.81
CA LYS A 615 26.76 -3.18 -23.57
C LYS A 615 26.98 -4.42 -24.45
N SER A 616 26.74 -4.36 -25.77
CA SER A 616 26.86 -5.53 -26.66
C SER A 616 28.21 -6.26 -26.59
N ARG A 617 29.32 -5.54 -26.32
CA ARG A 617 30.66 -6.16 -26.18
C ARG A 617 30.76 -7.17 -25.04
N ARG A 618 29.86 -7.14 -24.05
CA ARG A 618 29.87 -8.09 -22.94
C ARG A 618 29.67 -9.54 -23.38
N PHE A 619 29.08 -9.78 -24.54
CA PHE A 619 28.92 -11.16 -25.05
C PHE A 619 30.28 -11.80 -25.38
N ILE A 620 31.31 -11.00 -25.66
CA ILE A 620 32.66 -11.52 -25.84
C ILE A 620 33.17 -12.04 -24.49
N GLY A 621 33.39 -13.36 -24.42
CA GLY A 621 33.92 -14.03 -23.24
C GLY A 621 32.90 -14.34 -22.14
N ASN A 622 31.65 -13.89 -22.24
CA ASN A 622 30.57 -14.22 -21.28
C ASN A 622 29.41 -15.00 -21.90
N THR A 623 29.47 -15.34 -23.19
CA THR A 623 28.52 -16.27 -23.82
C THR A 623 28.99 -17.70 -23.59
N GLU A 624 28.15 -18.51 -22.94
CA GLU A 624 28.35 -19.95 -22.78
C GLU A 624 27.18 -20.71 -23.41
N ILE A 625 27.47 -21.71 -24.24
CA ILE A 625 26.48 -22.64 -24.78
C ILE A 625 26.57 -23.94 -23.98
N VAL A 626 25.55 -24.25 -23.20
CA VAL A 626 25.52 -25.50 -22.42
C VAL A 626 24.97 -26.66 -23.24
N LEU A 627 25.50 -27.86 -23.04
CA LEU A 627 25.02 -29.08 -23.71
C LEU A 627 23.96 -29.78 -22.86
N ARG A 628 22.86 -30.21 -23.49
CA ARG A 628 21.73 -30.93 -22.84
C ARG A 628 21.39 -32.21 -23.58
N GLU A 629 20.82 -33.18 -22.86
CA GLU A 629 20.35 -34.43 -23.44
C GLU A 629 19.08 -34.26 -24.29
N ILE A 630 18.13 -33.43 -23.84
CA ILE A 630 16.81 -33.23 -24.48
C ILE A 630 16.61 -31.71 -24.73
N GLY A 631 15.85 -31.37 -25.77
CA GLY A 631 15.37 -30.00 -26.02
C GLY A 631 14.56 -29.45 -24.85
N ALA A 632 14.41 -28.13 -24.75
CA ALA A 632 13.50 -27.55 -23.77
C ALA A 632 12.06 -28.05 -24.03
N TYR A 633 11.40 -28.56 -22.98
CA TYR A 633 9.94 -28.66 -22.93
C TYR A 633 9.34 -27.26 -22.91
#